data_AF-A0A7D7XC80-F1
#
_entry.id   AF-A0A7D7XC80-F1
#
_cell.length_a   1.000
_cell.length_b   1.000
_cell.length_c   1.000
_cell.angle_alpha   90.00
_cell.angle_beta   90.00
_cell.angle_gamma   90.00
#
_symmetry.space_group_name_H-M   'P 1'
#
loop_
_entity.id
_entity.type
_entity.pdbx_description
1 polymer ?
#
loop_
_entity_poly.entity_id
_entity_poly.type
_entity_poly.pdbx_seq_one_letter_code
_entity_poly.pdbx_strand_id
1 'polypeptide(L)'
;MKVWVSAAAIDPSVVELRSSLALFASKRFKKVGDTLHVVGYIAGTDRKTGVSPFGYGSDETVAVSMLLRIASELTGASAELFTTSRCYAASALLRQMVEVEYLAWAFESRDKDAEQWIRSNDEERQDFFRPAKLRKASQGRFRGKDYGYHCDRGGHPTPRASILLTGDPANSQLLLSDLLGHVGRIWNHIVGWAIEHEENWISEYTEEMASKFEEWKARDLLVKLPPPP
;
A
#
# COMPACT_ATOMS: atom_id res chain seq x y z
N MET A 1 -25.55 -5.26 0.45
CA MET A 1 -24.59 -5.98 -0.42
C MET A 1 -25.39 -6.97 -1.28
N LYS A 2 -25.05 -7.19 -2.55
CA LYS A 2 -25.76 -8.22 -3.37
C LYS A 2 -25.47 -9.61 -2.81
N VAL A 3 -26.45 -10.52 -2.83
CA VAL A 3 -26.35 -11.86 -2.22
C VAL A 3 -25.12 -12.65 -2.69
N TRP A 4 -24.83 -12.63 -4.00
CA TRP A 4 -23.67 -13.33 -4.56
C TRP A 4 -22.32 -12.76 -4.09
N VAL A 5 -22.25 -11.44 -3.81
CA VAL A 5 -21.02 -10.81 -3.29
C VAL A 5 -20.76 -11.29 -1.87
N SER A 6 -21.82 -11.36 -1.05
CA SER A 6 -21.70 -11.89 0.30
C SER A 6 -21.24 -13.36 0.28
N ALA A 7 -21.79 -14.18 -0.63
CA ALA A 7 -21.39 -15.58 -0.77
C ALA A 7 -19.92 -15.73 -1.20
N ALA A 8 -19.46 -14.94 -2.19
CA ALA A 8 -18.07 -14.93 -2.63
C ALA A 8 -17.09 -14.40 -1.55
N ALA A 9 -17.54 -13.46 -0.72
CA ALA A 9 -16.73 -12.91 0.35
C ALA A 9 -16.42 -13.96 1.43
N ILE A 10 -17.39 -14.81 1.77
CA ILE A 10 -17.26 -15.81 2.84
C ILE A 10 -16.85 -17.20 2.34
N ASP A 11 -16.48 -17.36 1.06
CA ASP A 11 -15.98 -18.64 0.52
C ASP A 11 -14.73 -19.10 1.30
N PRO A 12 -14.79 -20.22 2.03
CA PRO A 12 -13.67 -20.67 2.85
C PRO A 12 -12.38 -20.90 2.07
N SER A 13 -12.49 -21.28 0.78
CA SER A 13 -11.34 -21.56 -0.08
C SER A 13 -10.56 -20.29 -0.45
N VAL A 14 -11.18 -19.11 -0.32
CA VAL A 14 -10.60 -17.81 -0.67
C VAL A 14 -10.29 -16.97 0.58
N VAL A 15 -11.02 -17.16 1.68
CA VAL A 15 -10.79 -16.47 2.97
C VAL A 15 -9.35 -16.67 3.47
N GLU A 16 -8.89 -17.92 3.49
CA GLU A 16 -7.52 -18.25 3.91
C GLU A 16 -6.49 -17.68 2.92
N LEU A 17 -6.79 -17.78 1.62
CA LEU A 17 -5.91 -17.29 0.56
C LEU A 17 -5.65 -15.77 0.71
N ARG A 18 -6.68 -14.97 0.99
CA ARG A 18 -6.54 -13.51 1.18
C ARG A 18 -5.64 -13.19 2.37
N SER A 19 -5.88 -13.84 3.51
CA SER A 19 -5.14 -13.60 4.75
C SER A 19 -3.67 -14.02 4.61
N SER A 20 -3.44 -15.21 4.06
CA SER A 20 -2.11 -15.72 3.75
C SER A 20 -1.35 -14.83 2.76
N LEU A 21 -2.02 -14.34 1.70
CA LEU A 21 -1.40 -13.42 0.74
C LEU A 21 -1.02 -12.08 1.40
N ALA A 22 -1.88 -11.50 2.23
CA ALA A 22 -1.59 -10.23 2.90
C ALA A 22 -0.37 -10.36 3.83
N LEU A 23 -0.30 -11.44 4.62
CA LEU A 23 0.85 -11.71 5.50
C LEU A 23 2.14 -11.99 4.72
N PHE A 24 2.03 -12.71 3.59
CA PHE A 24 3.15 -12.93 2.69
C PHE A 24 3.67 -11.60 2.11
N ALA A 25 2.78 -10.75 1.61
CA ALA A 25 3.13 -9.44 1.05
C ALA A 25 3.75 -8.52 2.11
N SER A 26 3.17 -8.48 3.32
CA SER A 26 3.73 -7.74 4.46
C SER A 26 5.17 -8.16 4.75
N LYS A 27 5.44 -9.47 4.84
CA LYS A 27 6.81 -9.99 5.02
C LYS A 27 7.74 -9.59 3.87
N ARG A 28 7.24 -9.60 2.64
CA ARG A 28 8.01 -9.21 1.45
C ARG A 28 8.38 -7.72 1.48
N PHE A 29 7.41 -6.85 1.74
CA PHE A 29 7.63 -5.42 1.93
C PHE A 29 8.67 -5.14 3.02
N LYS A 30 8.59 -5.82 4.16
CA LYS A 30 9.58 -5.69 5.23
C LYS A 30 10.98 -6.12 4.75
N LYS A 31 11.09 -7.30 4.15
CA LYS A 31 12.38 -7.83 3.70
C LYS A 31 13.06 -6.90 2.69
N VAL A 32 12.33 -6.43 1.69
CA VAL A 32 12.85 -5.53 0.65
C VAL A 32 13.14 -4.16 1.23
N GLY A 33 12.26 -3.63 2.08
CA GLY A 33 12.48 -2.38 2.79
C GLY A 33 13.71 -2.41 3.69
N ASP A 34 13.93 -3.47 4.45
CA ASP A 34 15.13 -3.63 5.29
C ASP A 34 16.42 -3.70 4.43
N THR A 35 16.38 -4.38 3.29
CA THR A 35 17.51 -4.43 2.35
C THR A 35 17.80 -3.05 1.75
N LEU A 36 16.79 -2.36 1.21
CA LEU A 36 16.93 -1.00 0.66
C LEU A 36 17.45 -0.03 1.71
N HIS A 37 17.04 -0.18 2.97
CA HIS A 37 17.52 0.67 4.05
C HIS A 37 19.03 0.53 4.24
N VAL A 38 19.54 -0.71 4.28
CA VAL A 38 20.99 -0.96 4.37
C VAL A 38 21.72 -0.42 3.14
N VAL A 39 21.20 -0.69 1.94
CA VAL A 39 21.79 -0.21 0.68
C VAL A 39 21.83 1.32 0.65
N GLY A 40 20.73 2.00 0.92
CA GLY A 40 20.64 3.47 0.89
C GLY A 40 21.51 4.16 1.94
N TYR A 41 21.85 3.50 3.05
CA TYR A 41 22.83 4.02 4.02
C TYR A 41 24.28 3.94 3.52
N ILE A 42 24.60 2.94 2.70
CA ILE A 42 25.98 2.61 2.31
C ILE A 42 26.30 3.12 0.91
N ALA A 43 25.46 2.80 -0.06
CA ALA A 43 25.61 3.06 -1.49
C ALA A 43 24.99 4.40 -1.89
N GLY A 44 25.54 5.00 -2.95
CA GLY A 44 25.18 6.33 -3.44
C GLY A 44 26.19 7.41 -3.05
N THR A 45 25.96 8.63 -3.53
CA THR A 45 26.90 9.75 -3.40
C THR A 45 26.42 10.87 -2.49
N ASP A 46 25.17 10.83 -2.00
CA ASP A 46 24.52 11.97 -1.36
C ASP A 46 25.26 12.45 -0.11
N ARG A 47 25.70 11.51 0.73
CA ARG A 47 26.58 11.80 1.88
C ARG A 47 27.92 12.40 1.44
N LYS A 48 28.54 11.86 0.38
CA LYS A 48 29.87 12.31 -0.08
C LYS A 48 29.81 13.72 -0.68
N THR A 49 28.71 14.05 -1.35
CA THR A 49 28.48 15.37 -1.96
C THR A 49 27.86 16.37 -0.99
N GLY A 50 27.47 15.94 0.21
CA GLY A 50 26.91 16.79 1.27
C GLY A 50 25.46 17.21 1.03
N VAL A 51 24.75 16.56 0.09
CA VAL A 51 23.34 16.88 -0.21
C VAL A 51 22.36 16.17 0.73
N SER A 52 22.75 15.03 1.32
CA SER A 52 21.90 14.35 2.31
C SER A 52 21.98 15.05 3.67
N PRO A 53 20.86 15.60 4.19
CA PRO A 53 20.83 16.18 5.52
C PRO A 53 20.92 15.14 6.64
N PHE A 54 20.76 13.84 6.30
CA PHE A 54 20.78 12.73 7.24
C PHE A 54 22.06 11.88 7.16
N GLY A 55 22.94 12.18 6.20
CA GLY A 55 24.17 11.43 5.97
C GLY A 55 23.95 10.06 5.31
N TYR A 56 22.87 9.87 4.56
CA TYR A 56 22.62 8.65 3.79
C TYR A 56 23.43 8.63 2.50
N GLY A 57 23.76 7.43 2.02
CA GLY A 57 24.39 7.27 0.72
C GLY A 57 23.45 7.66 -0.43
N SER A 58 22.17 7.30 -0.31
CA SER A 58 21.07 7.68 -1.21
C SER A 58 19.81 7.96 -0.39
N ASP A 59 19.39 9.22 -0.32
CA ASP A 59 18.17 9.60 0.40
C ASP A 59 16.92 9.01 -0.26
N GLU A 60 16.90 8.96 -1.60
CA GLU A 60 15.83 8.35 -2.38
C GLU A 60 15.64 6.87 -2.03
N THR A 61 16.72 6.08 -2.04
CA THR A 61 16.66 4.65 -1.68
C THR A 61 16.17 4.47 -0.23
N VAL A 62 16.60 5.35 0.69
CA VAL A 62 16.10 5.31 2.08
C VAL A 62 14.63 5.69 2.17
N ALA A 63 14.16 6.67 1.41
CA ALA A 63 12.74 7.05 1.35
C ALA A 63 11.85 5.88 0.89
N VAL A 64 12.24 5.18 -0.18
CA VAL A 64 11.55 3.98 -0.65
C VAL A 64 11.57 2.88 0.41
N SER A 65 12.71 2.70 1.10
CA SER A 65 12.84 1.74 2.21
C SER A 65 11.84 2.02 3.34
N MET A 66 11.66 3.29 3.71
CA MET A 66 10.75 3.71 4.78
C MET A 66 9.30 3.45 4.37
N LEU A 67 8.94 3.80 3.13
CA LEU A 67 7.59 3.58 2.62
C LEU A 67 7.20 2.10 2.64
N LEU A 68 8.09 1.21 2.19
CA LEU A 68 7.85 -0.25 2.24
C LEU A 68 7.71 -0.78 3.67
N ARG A 69 8.53 -0.30 4.61
CA ARG A 69 8.43 -0.72 6.01
C ARG A 69 7.11 -0.26 6.64
N ILE A 70 6.65 0.96 6.35
CA ILE A 70 5.32 1.45 6.74
C ILE A 70 4.23 0.57 6.11
N ALA A 71 4.32 0.30 4.80
CA ALA A 71 3.38 -0.55 4.08
C ALA A 71 3.30 -1.96 4.68
N SER A 72 4.43 -2.52 5.12
CA SER A 72 4.50 -3.83 5.77
C SER A 72 3.71 -3.88 7.07
N GLU A 73 3.95 -2.92 7.97
CA GLU A 73 3.27 -2.83 9.27
C GLU A 73 1.76 -2.65 9.08
N LEU A 74 1.36 -1.74 8.19
CA LEU A 74 -0.05 -1.48 7.89
C LEU A 74 -0.73 -2.69 7.26
N THR A 75 -0.09 -3.38 6.31
CA THR A 75 -0.66 -4.56 5.64
C THR A 75 -0.87 -5.70 6.63
N GLY A 76 0.15 -6.03 7.43
CA GLY A 76 0.10 -7.12 8.39
C GLY A 76 -0.95 -6.87 9.47
N ALA A 77 -0.94 -5.69 10.08
CA ALA A 77 -1.91 -5.32 11.11
C ALA A 77 -3.34 -5.24 10.57
N SER A 78 -3.55 -4.69 9.36
CA SER A 78 -4.89 -4.67 8.73
C SER A 78 -5.43 -6.09 8.52
N ALA A 79 -4.60 -7.00 8.02
CA ALA A 79 -5.00 -8.39 7.80
C ALA A 79 -5.42 -9.08 9.09
N GLU A 80 -4.64 -8.95 10.16
CA GLU A 80 -4.97 -9.50 11.48
C GLU A 80 -6.27 -8.90 12.06
N LEU A 81 -6.46 -7.59 11.91
CA LEU A 81 -7.68 -6.93 12.41
C LEU A 81 -8.92 -7.34 11.61
N PHE A 82 -8.80 -7.54 10.29
CA PHE A 82 -9.90 -8.06 9.47
C PHE A 82 -10.27 -9.50 9.85
N THR A 83 -9.29 -10.37 10.13
CA THR A 83 -9.55 -11.77 10.51
C THR A 83 -10.10 -11.91 11.93
N THR A 84 -9.81 -10.94 12.81
CA THR A 84 -10.30 -10.90 14.20
C THR A 84 -11.56 -10.02 14.39
N SER A 85 -12.26 -9.70 13.30
CA SER A 85 -13.52 -8.93 13.30
C SER A 85 -13.42 -7.51 13.87
N ARG A 86 -12.22 -6.90 13.87
CA ARG A 86 -11.97 -5.51 14.26
C ARG A 86 -12.01 -4.59 13.04
N CYS A 87 -13.09 -4.67 12.27
CA CYS A 87 -13.17 -4.15 10.90
C CYS A 87 -13.02 -2.62 10.81
N TYR A 88 -13.53 -1.86 11.78
CA TYR A 88 -13.37 -0.41 11.80
C TYR A 88 -11.89 -0.01 11.94
N ALA A 89 -11.17 -0.64 12.88
CA ALA A 89 -9.74 -0.40 13.09
C ALA A 89 -8.92 -0.83 11.85
N ALA A 90 -9.22 -2.00 11.29
CA ALA A 90 -8.60 -2.47 10.06
C ALA A 90 -8.83 -1.48 8.88
N SER A 91 -10.03 -0.92 8.78
CA SER A 91 -10.38 0.05 7.73
C SER A 91 -9.68 1.40 7.89
N ALA A 92 -9.39 1.80 9.13
CA ALA A 92 -8.57 2.99 9.39
C ALA A 92 -7.13 2.80 8.87
N LEU A 93 -6.56 1.60 9.05
CA LEU A 93 -5.25 1.26 8.51
C LEU A 93 -5.27 1.09 6.98
N LEU A 94 -6.31 0.48 6.43
CA LEU A 94 -6.54 0.41 4.98
C LEU A 94 -6.59 1.80 4.35
N ARG A 95 -7.21 2.77 5.02
CA ARG A 95 -7.15 4.16 4.56
C ARG A 95 -5.67 4.58 4.42
N GLN A 96 -4.83 4.39 5.43
CA GLN A 96 -3.41 4.79 5.35
C GLN A 96 -2.70 4.11 4.18
N MET A 97 -3.03 2.86 3.87
CA MET A 97 -2.52 2.16 2.67
C MET A 97 -2.86 2.85 1.34
N VAL A 98 -4.01 3.54 1.25
CA VAL A 98 -4.34 4.36 0.07
C VAL A 98 -3.33 5.49 -0.14
N GLU A 99 -2.88 6.14 0.94
CA GLU A 99 -1.85 7.18 0.84
C GLU A 99 -0.46 6.61 0.53
N VAL A 100 -0.14 5.44 1.09
CA VAL A 100 1.09 4.72 0.74
C VAL A 100 1.13 4.42 -0.76
N GLU A 101 0.01 4.02 -1.37
CA GLU A 101 -0.07 3.84 -2.82
C GLU A 101 0.19 5.15 -3.57
N TYR A 102 -0.34 6.28 -3.09
CA TYR A 102 -0.12 7.56 -3.76
C TYR A 102 1.35 8.00 -3.72
N LEU A 103 2.02 7.76 -2.59
CA LEU A 103 3.45 8.02 -2.44
C LEU A 103 4.29 7.06 -3.29
N ALA A 104 3.96 5.76 -3.30
CA ALA A 104 4.67 4.78 -4.12
C ALA A 104 4.58 5.14 -5.61
N TRP A 105 3.39 5.55 -6.07
CA TRP A 105 3.21 6.08 -7.41
C TRP A 105 4.04 7.33 -7.67
N ALA A 106 4.07 8.28 -6.73
CA ALA A 106 4.85 9.50 -6.89
C ALA A 106 6.36 9.19 -6.99
N PHE A 107 6.86 8.27 -6.16
CA PHE A 107 8.26 7.85 -6.17
C PHE A 107 8.64 7.14 -7.47
N GLU A 108 7.75 6.36 -8.06
CA GLU A 108 7.95 5.74 -9.37
C GLU A 108 7.87 6.76 -10.51
N SER A 109 6.81 7.57 -10.57
CA SER A 109 6.47 8.32 -11.78
C SER A 109 7.11 9.71 -11.88
N ARG A 110 7.83 10.16 -10.85
CA ARG A 110 8.34 11.54 -10.78
C ARG A 110 9.77 11.55 -10.24
N ASP A 111 10.67 12.09 -11.06
CA ASP A 111 12.09 12.25 -10.72
C ASP A 111 12.27 12.94 -9.36
N LYS A 112 12.98 12.27 -8.45
CA LYS A 112 13.37 12.75 -7.10
C LYS A 112 12.24 13.04 -6.12
N ASP A 113 11.00 12.62 -6.40
CA ASP A 113 9.91 12.83 -5.44
C ASP A 113 10.16 12.06 -4.12
N ALA A 114 10.85 10.92 -4.17
CA ALA A 114 11.26 10.15 -2.98
C ALA A 114 12.30 10.91 -2.14
N GLU A 115 13.34 11.45 -2.79
CA GLU A 115 14.37 12.30 -2.17
C GLU A 115 13.75 13.55 -1.54
N GLN A 116 12.87 14.25 -2.29
CA GLN A 116 12.18 15.44 -1.79
C GLN A 116 11.29 15.11 -0.60
N TRP A 117 10.59 13.98 -0.64
CA TRP A 117 9.71 13.56 0.44
C TRP A 117 10.47 13.36 1.75
N ILE A 118 11.60 12.66 1.75
CA ILE A 118 12.35 12.42 2.99
C ILE A 118 13.03 13.69 3.51
N ARG A 119 13.44 14.61 2.63
CA ARG A 119 14.05 15.89 3.00
C ARG A 119 13.04 16.95 3.44
N SER A 120 11.78 16.77 3.10
CA SER A 120 10.76 17.79 3.32
C SER A 120 10.50 18.07 4.80
N ASN A 121 10.29 19.35 5.11
CA ASN A 121 9.74 19.80 6.39
C ASN A 121 8.21 19.64 6.43
N ASP A 122 7.58 19.99 7.55
CA ASP A 122 6.13 19.84 7.73
C ASP A 122 5.32 20.65 6.71
N GLU A 123 5.71 21.90 6.43
CA GLU A 123 5.01 22.76 5.48
C GLU A 123 5.12 22.20 4.04
N GLU A 124 6.32 21.79 3.64
CA GLU A 124 6.59 21.18 2.34
C GLU A 124 5.81 19.87 2.16
N ARG A 125 5.76 19.01 3.19
CA ARG A 125 4.91 17.80 3.18
C ARG A 125 3.44 18.14 2.96
N GLN A 126 2.93 19.15 3.65
CA GLN A 126 1.54 19.56 3.54
C GLN A 126 1.23 20.19 2.17
N ASP A 127 2.16 20.89 1.55
CA ASP A 127 1.90 21.53 0.26
C ASP A 127 2.07 20.58 -0.94
N PHE A 128 3.04 19.67 -0.90
CA PHE A 128 3.38 18.80 -2.03
C PHE A 128 2.84 17.37 -1.89
N PHE A 129 2.98 16.76 -0.71
CA PHE A 129 2.74 15.32 -0.52
C PHE A 129 1.38 14.99 0.12
N ARG A 130 0.54 15.98 0.40
CA ARG A 130 -0.83 15.71 0.87
C ARG A 130 -1.64 14.93 -0.19
N PRO A 131 -2.56 14.05 0.21
CA PRO A 131 -3.28 13.16 -0.71
C PRO A 131 -4.02 13.90 -1.83
N ALA A 132 -4.62 15.05 -1.52
CA ALA A 132 -5.33 15.85 -2.51
C ALA A 132 -4.41 16.37 -3.63
N LYS A 133 -3.14 16.63 -3.33
CA LYS A 133 -2.14 17.12 -4.29
C LYS A 133 -1.61 15.98 -5.15
N LEU A 134 -1.22 14.86 -4.53
CA LEU A 134 -0.81 13.65 -5.25
C LEU A 134 -1.91 13.13 -6.18
N ARG A 135 -3.17 13.15 -5.71
CA ARG A 135 -4.33 12.80 -6.52
C ARG A 135 -4.56 13.73 -7.71
N LYS A 136 -4.38 15.04 -7.52
CA LYS A 136 -4.46 16.01 -8.61
C LYS A 136 -3.32 15.78 -9.62
N ALA A 137 -2.11 15.53 -9.12
CA ALA A 137 -0.93 15.26 -9.93
C ALA A 137 -1.05 13.97 -10.74
N SER A 138 -1.78 12.97 -10.25
CA SER A 138 -1.97 11.69 -10.94
C SER A 138 -2.99 11.73 -12.11
N GLN A 139 -3.50 12.91 -12.46
CA GLN A 139 -4.33 13.15 -13.65
C GLN A 139 -5.49 12.17 -13.83
N GLY A 140 -6.17 11.82 -12.72
CA GLY A 140 -7.34 10.94 -12.74
C GLY A 140 -7.03 9.46 -12.50
N ARG A 141 -5.75 9.06 -12.37
CA ARG A 141 -5.38 7.70 -11.92
C ARG A 141 -5.97 7.38 -10.55
N PHE A 142 -5.98 8.37 -9.66
CA PHE A 142 -6.60 8.26 -8.35
C PHE A 142 -7.92 9.04 -8.31
N ARG A 143 -9.04 8.34 -8.14
CA ARG A 143 -10.35 8.97 -8.06
C ARG A 143 -10.58 9.56 -6.67
N GLY A 144 -11.10 10.79 -6.62
CA GLY A 144 -11.46 11.42 -5.34
C GLY A 144 -12.57 10.67 -4.61
N LYS A 145 -13.45 10.01 -5.37
CA LYS A 145 -14.55 9.22 -4.85
C LYS A 145 -14.05 8.00 -4.07
N ASP A 146 -13.02 7.32 -4.57
CA ASP A 146 -12.47 6.13 -3.94
C ASP A 146 -11.79 6.52 -2.62
N TYR A 147 -11.02 7.61 -2.63
CA TYR A 147 -10.44 8.17 -1.41
C TYR A 147 -11.52 8.58 -0.39
N GLY A 148 -12.57 9.29 -0.83
CA GLY A 148 -13.70 9.69 0.01
C GLY A 148 -14.42 8.49 0.62
N TYR A 149 -14.58 7.40 -0.14
CA TYR A 149 -15.17 6.16 0.36
C TYR A 149 -14.35 5.53 1.50
N HIS A 150 -13.02 5.51 1.39
CA HIS A 150 -12.14 5.03 2.47
C HIS A 150 -12.19 5.93 3.70
N CYS A 151 -12.22 7.25 3.50
CA CYS A 151 -12.41 8.23 4.57
C CYS A 151 -13.74 8.00 5.31
N ASP A 152 -14.85 7.83 4.60
CA ASP A 152 -16.17 7.61 5.18
C ASP A 152 -16.30 6.26 5.90
N ARG A 153 -15.64 5.22 5.38
CA ARG A 153 -15.72 3.84 5.91
C ARG A 153 -14.94 3.66 7.20
N GLY A 154 -13.70 4.14 7.27
CA GLY A 154 -12.84 3.94 8.45
C GLY A 154 -11.83 5.05 8.73
N GLY A 155 -11.69 6.04 7.85
CA GLY A 155 -10.79 7.17 8.08
C GLY A 155 -11.32 8.22 9.06
N HIS A 156 -12.65 8.32 9.21
CA HIS A 156 -13.32 9.25 10.11
C HIS A 156 -14.46 8.56 10.86
N PRO A 157 -14.77 9.00 12.10
CA PRO A 157 -15.94 8.53 12.83
C PRO A 157 -17.21 9.08 12.17
N THR A 158 -17.74 8.37 11.17
CA THR A 158 -18.97 8.73 10.47
C THR A 158 -20.07 7.72 10.75
N PRO A 159 -21.37 8.10 10.64
CA PRO A 159 -22.46 7.13 10.75
C PRO A 159 -22.38 5.99 9.72
N ARG A 160 -21.79 6.23 8.54
CA ARG A 160 -21.60 5.20 7.50
C ARG A 160 -20.67 4.09 7.95
N ALA A 161 -19.75 4.37 8.86
CA ALA A 161 -18.82 3.39 9.41
C ALA A 161 -19.48 2.38 10.37
N SER A 162 -20.71 2.64 10.83
CA SER A 162 -21.46 1.74 11.72
C SER A 162 -21.60 0.31 11.18
N ILE A 163 -21.63 0.13 9.85
CA ILE A 163 -21.68 -1.19 9.20
C ILE A 163 -20.44 -2.04 9.53
N LEU A 164 -19.32 -1.42 9.89
CA LEU A 164 -18.09 -2.12 10.27
C LEU A 164 -18.07 -2.54 11.75
N LEU A 165 -19.04 -2.09 12.54
CA LEU A 165 -19.16 -2.43 13.97
C LEU A 165 -20.02 -3.68 14.20
N THR A 166 -20.60 -4.25 13.14
CA THR A 166 -21.47 -5.44 13.24
C THR A 166 -20.71 -6.75 13.33
N GLY A 167 -19.40 -6.75 13.02
CA GLY A 167 -18.60 -7.97 12.90
C GLY A 167 -18.97 -8.85 11.70
N ASP A 168 -19.68 -8.32 10.71
CA ASP A 168 -20.06 -9.06 9.49
C ASP A 168 -18.81 -9.55 8.71
N PRO A 169 -18.58 -10.87 8.63
CA PRO A 169 -17.41 -11.44 7.94
C PRO A 169 -17.35 -11.06 6.46
N ALA A 170 -18.48 -10.85 5.80
CA ALA A 170 -18.50 -10.47 4.39
C ALA A 170 -17.88 -9.08 4.18
N ASN A 171 -18.11 -8.13 5.10
CA ASN A 171 -17.47 -6.82 5.05
C ASN A 171 -15.96 -6.91 5.31
N SER A 172 -15.54 -7.73 6.28
CA SER A 172 -14.11 -7.95 6.55
C SER A 172 -13.38 -8.47 5.32
N GLN A 173 -13.94 -9.48 4.67
CA GLN A 173 -13.33 -10.13 3.53
C GLN A 173 -13.35 -9.26 2.28
N LEU A 174 -14.40 -8.45 2.09
CA LEU A 174 -14.44 -7.45 1.02
C LEU A 174 -13.32 -6.41 1.17
N LEU A 175 -13.13 -5.88 2.37
CA LEU A 175 -12.12 -4.87 2.63
C LEU A 175 -10.69 -5.44 2.68
N LEU A 176 -10.54 -6.71 3.06
CA LEU A 176 -9.26 -7.42 2.91
C LEU A 176 -8.91 -7.63 1.43
N SER A 177 -9.89 -7.93 0.59
CA SER A 177 -9.69 -8.00 -0.87
C SER A 177 -9.28 -6.63 -1.44
N ASP A 178 -9.91 -5.55 -0.97
CA ASP A 178 -9.56 -4.17 -1.33
C ASP A 178 -8.11 -3.81 -0.91
N LEU A 179 -7.73 -4.13 0.33
CA LEU A 179 -6.36 -4.02 0.83
C LEU A 179 -5.36 -4.69 -0.10
N LEU A 180 -5.62 -5.93 -0.51
CA LEU A 180 -4.74 -6.67 -1.41
C LEU A 180 -4.59 -5.98 -2.78
N GLY A 181 -5.66 -5.37 -3.27
CA GLY A 181 -5.60 -4.52 -4.47
C GLY A 181 -4.60 -3.36 -4.32
N HIS A 182 -4.64 -2.66 -3.19
CA HIS A 182 -3.68 -1.59 -2.86
C HIS A 182 -2.25 -2.12 -2.72
N VAL A 183 -2.06 -3.23 -1.99
CA VAL A 183 -0.75 -3.88 -1.79
C VAL A 183 -0.12 -4.27 -3.13
N GLY A 184 -0.89 -4.87 -4.04
CA GLY A 184 -0.39 -5.27 -5.35
C GLY A 184 0.04 -4.07 -6.20
N ARG A 185 -0.72 -2.96 -6.16
CA ARG A 185 -0.35 -1.73 -6.88
C ARG A 185 0.87 -1.05 -6.29
N ILE A 186 0.98 -0.96 -4.96
CA ILE A 186 2.18 -0.49 -4.27
C ILE A 186 3.40 -1.30 -4.72
N TRP A 187 3.30 -2.63 -4.71
CA TRP A 187 4.41 -3.48 -5.16
C TRP A 187 4.82 -3.16 -6.60
N ASN A 188 3.86 -3.04 -7.52
CA ASN A 188 4.15 -2.71 -8.91
C ASN A 188 4.88 -1.36 -9.06
N HIS A 189 4.48 -0.33 -8.30
CA HIS A 189 5.17 0.96 -8.31
C HIS A 189 6.62 0.86 -7.83
N ILE A 190 6.85 0.06 -6.79
CA ILE A 190 8.20 -0.15 -6.24
C ILE A 190 9.08 -0.92 -7.23
N VAL A 191 8.51 -1.89 -7.94
CA VAL A 191 9.21 -2.59 -9.02
C VAL A 191 9.53 -1.64 -10.17
N GLY A 192 8.58 -0.79 -10.57
CA GLY A 192 8.82 0.25 -11.58
C GLY A 192 9.96 1.19 -11.20
N TRP A 193 9.92 1.74 -9.98
CA TRP A 193 10.99 2.55 -9.42
C TRP A 193 12.34 1.81 -9.44
N ALA A 194 12.38 0.57 -8.98
CA ALA A 194 13.61 -0.20 -8.91
C ALA A 194 14.23 -0.49 -10.30
N ILE A 195 13.40 -0.71 -11.32
CA ILE A 195 13.86 -0.89 -12.70
C ILE A 195 14.52 0.40 -13.20
N GLU A 196 13.91 1.55 -12.96
CA GLU A 196 14.47 2.86 -13.37
C GLU A 196 15.79 3.20 -12.66
N HIS A 197 16.01 2.65 -11.47
CA HIS A 197 17.20 2.86 -10.65
C HIS A 197 18.24 1.72 -10.74
N GLU A 198 18.08 0.80 -11.70
CA GLU A 198 18.97 -0.36 -11.91
C GLU A 198 19.14 -1.27 -10.67
N GLU A 199 18.15 -1.30 -9.78
CA GLU A 199 18.10 -2.13 -8.57
C GLU A 199 17.71 -3.58 -8.90
N ASN A 200 18.50 -4.23 -9.76
CA ASN A 200 18.18 -5.51 -10.41
C ASN A 200 17.94 -6.68 -9.44
N TRP A 201 18.44 -6.60 -8.20
CA TRP A 201 18.25 -7.63 -7.19
C TRP A 201 16.78 -7.77 -6.74
N ILE A 202 15.93 -6.76 -6.97
CA ILE A 202 14.50 -6.85 -6.64
C ILE A 202 13.76 -7.87 -7.51
N SER A 203 14.32 -8.24 -8.66
CA SER A 203 13.71 -9.16 -9.62
C SER A 203 13.39 -10.53 -9.00
N GLU A 204 14.28 -11.04 -8.14
CA GLU A 204 14.10 -12.30 -7.40
C GLU A 204 12.81 -12.30 -6.54
N TYR A 205 12.42 -11.13 -6.04
CA TYR A 205 11.23 -10.96 -5.22
C TYR A 205 9.95 -10.77 -6.06
N THR A 206 10.12 -10.28 -7.29
CA THR A 206 9.02 -9.86 -8.16
C THR A 206 8.26 -11.06 -8.71
N GLU A 207 8.95 -12.11 -9.12
CA GLU A 207 8.33 -13.33 -9.68
C GLU A 207 7.42 -14.02 -8.67
N GLU A 208 7.89 -14.19 -7.43
CA GLU A 208 7.10 -14.85 -6.39
C GLU A 208 5.88 -14.02 -5.98
N MET A 209 6.05 -12.69 -5.85
CA MET A 209 4.95 -11.78 -5.54
C MET A 209 3.89 -11.78 -6.66
N ALA A 210 4.33 -11.70 -7.91
CA ALA A 210 3.45 -11.75 -9.08
C ALA A 210 2.67 -13.07 -9.13
N SER A 211 3.35 -14.20 -9.00
CA SER A 211 2.73 -15.54 -8.99
C SER A 211 1.61 -15.65 -7.94
N LYS A 212 1.87 -15.18 -6.71
CA LYS A 212 0.88 -15.21 -5.62
C LYS A 212 -0.32 -14.29 -5.87
N PHE A 213 -0.10 -13.10 -6.45
CA PHE A 213 -1.20 -12.21 -6.83
C PHE A 213 -2.03 -12.77 -7.98
N GLU A 214 -1.41 -13.39 -8.99
CA GLU A 214 -2.13 -14.02 -10.10
C GLU A 214 -2.94 -15.23 -9.63
N GLU A 215 -2.40 -16.05 -8.73
CA GLU A 215 -3.15 -17.15 -8.09
C GLU A 215 -4.42 -16.62 -7.38
N TRP A 216 -4.27 -15.55 -6.60
CA TRP A 216 -5.40 -14.92 -5.91
C TRP A 216 -6.43 -14.33 -6.88
N LYS A 217 -6.00 -13.54 -7.86
CA LYS A 217 -6.91 -12.94 -8.86
C LYS A 217 -7.68 -13.99 -9.68
N ALA A 218 -7.07 -15.13 -9.94
CA ALA A 218 -7.72 -16.23 -10.67
C ALA A 218 -8.86 -16.88 -9.86
N ARG A 219 -8.76 -16.86 -8.52
CA ARG A 219 -9.68 -17.58 -7.61
C ARG A 219 -10.70 -16.68 -6.93
N ASP A 220 -10.34 -15.43 -6.63
CA ASP A 220 -11.19 -14.51 -5.86
C ASP A 220 -12.11 -13.70 -6.78
N LEU A 221 -13.41 -14.00 -6.78
CA LEU A 221 -14.39 -13.27 -7.59
C LEU A 221 -14.55 -11.80 -7.19
N LEU A 222 -14.13 -11.41 -5.97
CA LEU A 222 -14.22 -10.03 -5.52
C LEU A 222 -13.33 -9.09 -6.34
N VAL A 223 -12.25 -9.58 -6.95
CA VAL A 223 -11.35 -8.76 -7.80
C VAL A 223 -12.06 -8.23 -9.06
N LYS A 224 -13.20 -8.82 -9.43
CA LYS A 224 -14.01 -8.43 -10.60
C LYS A 224 -15.04 -7.36 -10.26
N LEU A 225 -15.16 -6.96 -8.99
CA LEU A 225 -16.08 -5.91 -8.60
C LEU A 225 -15.64 -4.57 -9.20
N PRO A 226 -16.59 -3.71 -9.60
CA PRO A 226 -16.25 -2.35 -9.96
C PRO A 226 -15.67 -1.62 -8.74
N PRO A 227 -14.89 -0.54 -8.97
CA PRO A 227 -14.46 0.33 -7.87
C PRO A 227 -15.66 0.83 -7.07
N PRO A 228 -15.45 1.20 -5.79
CA PRO A 228 -16.51 1.71 -4.92
C PRO A 228 -17.35 2.79 -5.63
N PRO A 229 -18.69 2.76 -5.41
CA PRO A 229 -19.64 3.54 -6.17
C PRO A 229 -19.28 5.01 -6.17
#